data_AF-A0A939VWC0-F1
#
_entry.id   AF-A0A939VWC0-F1
#
_cell.length_a   1.000
_cell.length_b   1.000
_cell.length_c   1.000
_cell.angle_alpha   90.00
_cell.angle_beta   90.00
_cell.angle_gamma   90.00
#
_symmetry.space_group_name_H-M   'P 1'
#
loop_
_entity.id
_entity.type
_entity.pdbx_description
1 polymer ?
#
loop_
_entity_poly.entity_id
_entity_poly.type
_entity_poly.pdbx_seq_one_letter_code
_entity_poly.pdbx_strand_id
1 'polypeptide(L)'
;MTGSKNDSSPRLDLSFALALGSLILFTGIFPALLNGIHELVPQWAFLLLITLPTQGANIASCVIPARYYCREKPLREVLDLKFPEDSDYPLIIPGTIAVYFILALITGVTVFTLRKIGIQPQEQIAVEILRNGSPLLAGILIPVTVILAPIGEELCFRYAIYRKMELHWGSFQAALLTALIFAAAHLNLQVFPALFLLSLWLSALYRKTASLPAAMMAHALFNTITILLIYLSMAIK
;
A
#
# COMPACT_ATOMS: atom_id res chain seq x y z
N MET A 1 15.21 -14.42 -19.09
CA MET A 1 16.35 -13.54 -18.80
C MET A 1 17.00 -14.00 -17.52
N THR A 2 18.30 -14.24 -17.56
CA THR A 2 19.12 -14.88 -16.54
C THR A 2 19.24 -14.01 -15.28
N GLY A 3 18.43 -14.29 -14.26
CA GLY A 3 18.60 -13.72 -12.93
C GLY A 3 19.91 -14.24 -12.31
N SER A 4 20.90 -13.36 -12.20
CA SER A 4 22.08 -13.59 -11.36
C SER A 4 21.62 -13.92 -9.95
N LYS A 5 21.86 -15.16 -9.52
CA LYS A 5 21.50 -15.71 -8.20
C LYS A 5 22.33 -15.14 -7.04
N ASN A 6 22.94 -13.95 -7.16
CA ASN A 6 23.96 -13.51 -6.20
C ASN A 6 24.00 -12.01 -5.88
N ASP A 7 22.86 -11.30 -5.89
CA ASP A 7 22.82 -9.87 -5.56
C ASP A 7 21.91 -9.55 -4.36
N SER A 8 22.20 -10.12 -3.18
CA SER A 8 21.76 -9.47 -1.94
C SER A 8 22.66 -8.26 -1.69
N SER A 9 22.41 -7.17 -2.43
CA SER A 9 23.12 -5.92 -2.18
C SER A 9 22.83 -5.49 -0.73
N PRO A 10 23.85 -5.11 0.08
CA PRO A 10 23.65 -4.61 1.45
C PRO A 10 22.60 -3.48 1.55
N ARG A 11 22.41 -2.75 0.44
CA ARG A 11 21.33 -1.78 0.23
C ARG A 11 19.94 -2.38 0.42
N LEU A 12 19.65 -3.50 -0.25
CA LEU A 12 18.33 -4.12 -0.19
C LEU A 12 18.09 -4.76 1.18
N ASP A 13 19.13 -5.29 1.82
CA ASP A 13 19.07 -5.81 3.18
C ASP A 13 18.71 -4.73 4.19
N LEU A 14 19.37 -3.57 4.10
CA LEU A 14 19.05 -2.41 4.93
C LEU A 14 17.66 -1.86 4.61
N SER A 15 17.26 -1.82 3.33
CA SER A 15 15.91 -1.36 2.93
C SER A 15 14.83 -2.26 3.53
N PHE A 16 15.02 -3.59 3.46
CA PHE A 16 14.13 -4.57 4.06
C PHE A 16 14.02 -4.40 5.58
N ALA A 17 15.16 -4.26 6.27
CA ALA A 17 15.18 -4.08 7.73
C ALA A 17 14.46 -2.78 8.15
N LEU A 18 14.72 -1.67 7.45
CA LEU A 18 14.04 -0.39 7.72
C LEU A 18 12.55 -0.43 7.38
N ALA A 19 12.17 -1.13 6.31
CA ALA A 19 10.76 -1.30 5.93
C ALA A 19 9.99 -2.10 7.00
N LEU A 20 10.54 -3.22 7.47
CA LEU A 20 9.94 -3.98 8.57
C LEU A 20 9.91 -3.15 9.87
N GLY A 21 10.97 -2.41 10.17
CA GLY A 21 11.03 -1.50 11.31
C GLY A 21 9.95 -0.43 11.24
N SER A 22 9.73 0.17 10.07
CA SER A 22 8.65 1.13 9.80
C SER A 22 7.28 0.52 10.08
N LEU A 23 7.02 -0.68 9.53
CA LEU A 23 5.75 -1.37 9.75
C LEU A 23 5.52 -1.66 11.24
N ILE A 24 6.49 -2.26 11.95
CA ILE A 24 6.36 -2.60 13.37
C ILE A 24 6.14 -1.33 14.21
N LEU A 25 6.90 -0.27 13.94
CA LEU A 25 6.79 0.98 14.65
C LEU A 25 5.42 1.61 14.40
N PHE A 26 5.00 1.80 13.15
CA PHE A 26 3.81 2.61 12.84
C PHE A 26 2.48 1.85 12.87
N THR A 27 2.49 0.53 12.74
CA THR A 27 1.27 -0.31 12.89
C THR A 27 1.11 -0.89 14.29
N GLY A 28 2.19 -1.00 15.06
CA GLY A 28 2.17 -1.58 16.41
C GLY A 28 2.45 -0.56 17.51
N ILE A 29 3.71 -0.15 17.64
CA ILE A 29 4.20 0.60 18.81
C ILE A 29 3.64 2.03 18.85
N PHE A 30 3.65 2.74 17.72
CA PHE A 30 3.32 4.16 17.62
C PHE A 30 1.85 4.44 17.92
N PRO A 31 0.86 3.70 17.35
CA PRO A 31 -0.53 3.85 17.78
C PRO A 31 -0.73 3.56 19.26
N ALA A 32 -0.02 2.56 19.82
CA ALA A 32 -0.11 2.24 21.25
C ALA A 32 0.44 3.38 22.14
N LEU A 33 1.54 4.02 21.75
CA LEU A 33 2.10 5.19 22.44
C LEU A 33 1.16 6.41 22.36
N LEU A 34 0.44 6.56 21.26
CA LEU A 34 -0.49 7.66 21.03
C LEU A 34 -1.89 7.40 21.58
N ASN A 35 -2.16 6.23 22.18
CA ASN A 35 -3.50 5.86 22.64
C ASN A 35 -4.09 6.89 23.63
N GLY A 36 -3.27 7.45 24.52
CA GLY A 36 -3.70 8.51 25.45
C GLY A 36 -3.94 9.89 24.82
N ILE A 37 -3.51 10.10 23.58
CA ILE A 37 -3.70 11.34 22.82
C ILE A 37 -4.87 11.20 21.83
N HIS A 38 -5.28 9.98 21.49
CA HIS A 38 -6.37 9.71 20.55
C HIS A 38 -7.68 10.42 20.94
N GLU A 39 -7.98 10.51 22.25
CA GLU A 39 -9.16 11.21 22.75
C GLU A 39 -8.96 12.74 22.86
N LEU A 40 -7.71 13.22 22.79
CA LEU A 40 -7.36 14.64 22.96
C LEU A 40 -7.37 15.42 21.63
N VAL A 41 -7.35 14.72 20.50
CA VAL A 41 -7.32 15.34 19.16
C VAL A 41 -8.46 14.79 18.29
N PRO A 42 -8.96 15.59 17.33
CA PRO A 42 -9.94 15.09 16.37
C PRO A 42 -9.42 13.88 15.58
N GLN A 43 -10.30 12.94 15.23
CA GLN A 43 -9.96 11.70 14.52
C GLN A 43 -9.17 11.93 13.22
N TRP A 44 -9.49 13.00 12.47
CA TRP A 44 -8.76 13.36 11.25
C TRP A 44 -7.32 13.79 11.53
N ALA A 45 -7.08 14.48 12.64
CA ALA A 45 -5.75 14.95 13.04
C ALA A 45 -4.92 13.75 13.50
N PHE A 46 -5.53 12.85 14.28
CA PHE A 46 -4.91 11.59 14.68
C PHE A 46 -4.51 10.74 13.47
N LEU A 47 -5.39 10.62 12.47
CA LEU A 47 -5.09 9.89 11.24
C LEU A 47 -3.87 10.48 10.51
N LEU A 48 -3.77 11.80 10.38
CA LEU A 48 -2.63 12.46 9.74
C LEU A 48 -1.34 12.32 10.56
N LEU A 49 -1.42 12.39 11.89
CA LEU A 49 -0.30 12.20 12.81
C LEU A 49 0.32 10.81 12.70
N ILE A 50 -0.47 9.80 12.32
CA ILE A 50 0.05 8.45 12.06
C ILE A 50 0.46 8.30 10.60
N THR A 51 -0.40 8.70 9.67
CA THR A 51 -0.23 8.40 8.24
C THR A 51 0.98 9.13 7.65
N LEU A 52 1.16 10.43 7.93
CA LEU A 52 2.26 11.18 7.31
C LEU A 52 3.64 10.66 7.74
N PRO A 53 3.91 10.43 9.05
CA PRO A 53 5.16 9.80 9.47
C PRO A 53 5.33 8.38 8.92
N THR A 54 4.27 7.58 8.86
CA THR A 54 4.31 6.22 8.29
C THR A 54 4.77 6.26 6.83
N GLN A 55 4.17 7.12 6.01
CA GLN A 55 4.55 7.20 4.60
C GLN A 55 5.94 7.82 4.42
N GLY A 56 6.31 8.80 5.25
CA GLY A 56 7.67 9.33 5.29
C GLY A 56 8.71 8.25 5.62
N ALA A 57 8.44 7.42 6.62
CA ALA A 57 9.30 6.31 7.02
C ALA A 57 9.39 5.21 5.95
N ASN A 58 8.27 4.88 5.31
CA ASN A 58 8.23 3.94 4.19
C ASN A 58 9.09 4.42 3.01
N ILE A 59 8.99 5.69 2.62
CA ILE A 59 9.84 6.28 1.57
C ILE A 59 11.32 6.29 2.02
N ALA A 60 11.59 6.76 3.23
CA ALA A 60 12.94 6.84 3.78
C ALA A 60 13.63 5.47 3.87
N SER A 61 12.87 4.41 4.18
CA SER A 61 13.37 3.03 4.24
C SER A 61 14.06 2.58 2.96
N CYS A 62 13.66 3.14 1.81
CA CYS A 62 14.23 2.79 0.50
C CYS A 62 15.21 3.86 0.00
N VAL A 63 14.89 5.14 0.21
CA VAL A 63 15.72 6.25 -0.28
C VAL A 63 17.04 6.36 0.48
N ILE A 64 17.05 6.19 1.81
CA ILE A 64 18.28 6.30 2.62
C ILE A 64 19.30 5.23 2.21
N PRO A 65 18.98 3.92 2.15
CA PRO A 65 19.94 2.92 1.70
C PRO A 65 20.38 3.15 0.25
N ALA A 66 19.47 3.56 -0.63
CA ALA A 66 19.79 3.88 -2.01
C ALA A 66 20.83 5.01 -2.13
N ARG A 67 20.69 6.08 -1.34
CA ARG A 67 21.66 7.19 -1.31
C ARG A 67 22.97 6.80 -0.63
N TYR A 68 22.91 5.98 0.42
CA TYR A 68 24.08 5.54 1.17
C TYR A 68 24.99 4.61 0.33
N TYR A 69 24.42 3.61 -0.35
CA TYR A 69 25.19 2.62 -1.12
C TYR A 69 25.36 2.94 -2.60
N CYS A 70 24.49 3.77 -3.20
CA CYS A 70 24.48 4.04 -4.64
C CYS A 70 24.44 5.54 -4.95
N ARG A 71 25.31 6.32 -4.29
CA ARG A 71 25.36 7.79 -4.41
C ARG A 71 25.54 8.29 -5.85
N GLU A 72 26.37 7.60 -6.63
CA GLU A 72 26.71 7.99 -8.02
C GLU A 72 25.58 7.70 -9.02
N LYS A 73 24.60 6.86 -8.66
CA LYS A 73 23.49 6.49 -9.53
C LYS A 73 22.25 7.34 -9.27
N PRO A 74 21.47 7.67 -10.30
CA PRO A 74 20.21 8.38 -10.10
C PRO A 74 19.19 7.48 -9.35
N LEU A 75 18.39 8.06 -8.44
CA LEU A 75 17.38 7.30 -7.66
C LEU A 75 16.45 6.50 -8.56
N ARG A 76 16.10 7.06 -9.72
CA ARG A 76 15.19 6.42 -10.66
C ARG A 76 15.67 5.05 -11.14
N GLU A 77 16.98 4.88 -11.29
CA GLU A 77 17.58 3.60 -11.70
C GLU A 77 17.68 2.66 -10.50
N VAL A 78 18.04 3.20 -9.34
CA VAL A 78 18.28 2.42 -8.11
C VAL A 78 16.99 1.83 -7.54
N LEU A 79 15.89 2.58 -7.60
CA LEU A 79 14.58 2.26 -7.00
C LEU A 79 13.55 1.77 -8.02
N ASP A 80 13.98 1.37 -9.21
CA ASP A 80 13.12 0.91 -10.31
C ASP A 80 12.00 1.92 -10.69
N LEU A 81 12.27 3.22 -10.59
CA LEU A 81 11.32 4.30 -10.93
C LEU A 81 11.29 4.60 -12.44
N LYS A 82 11.54 3.59 -13.28
CA LYS A 82 11.32 3.69 -14.72
C LYS A 82 9.81 3.68 -14.99
N PHE A 83 9.34 4.59 -15.84
CA PHE A 83 7.93 4.58 -16.25
C PHE A 83 7.60 3.29 -17.02
N PRO A 84 6.36 2.79 -16.94
CA PRO A 84 5.90 1.64 -17.71
C PRO A 84 5.98 1.91 -19.21
N GLU A 85 6.13 0.83 -19.99
CA GLU A 85 6.05 0.91 -21.44
C GLU A 85 4.58 0.98 -21.90
N ASP A 86 4.31 1.47 -23.12
CA ASP A 86 2.94 1.57 -23.65
C ASP A 86 2.20 0.22 -23.61
N SER A 87 2.94 -0.89 -23.79
CA SER A 87 2.40 -2.25 -23.73
C SER A 87 1.94 -2.70 -22.34
N ASP A 88 2.36 -2.01 -21.27
CA ASP A 88 1.99 -2.32 -19.88
C ASP A 88 0.66 -1.66 -19.47
N TYR A 89 0.28 -0.54 -20.09
CA TYR A 89 -0.90 0.25 -19.71
C TYR A 89 -2.23 -0.52 -19.74
N PRO A 90 -2.48 -1.47 -20.67
CA PRO A 90 -3.66 -2.33 -20.59
C PRO A 90 -3.71 -3.17 -19.30
N LEU A 91 -2.55 -3.61 -18.79
CA LEU A 91 -2.53 -4.30 -17.51
C LEU A 91 -2.74 -3.32 -16.35
N ILE A 92 -2.15 -2.13 -16.41
CA ILE A 92 -2.24 -1.13 -15.34
C ILE A 92 -3.66 -0.57 -15.20
N ILE A 93 -4.31 -0.15 -16.30
CA ILE A 93 -5.59 0.57 -16.25
C ILE A 93 -6.77 -0.41 -16.30
N PRO A 94 -7.16 -1.01 -17.44
CA PRO A 94 -8.32 -1.89 -17.47
C PRO A 94 -8.10 -3.16 -16.66
N GLY A 95 -6.88 -3.67 -16.54
CA GLY A 95 -6.57 -4.79 -15.64
C GLY A 95 -6.89 -4.47 -14.17
N THR A 96 -6.44 -3.32 -13.66
CA THR A 96 -6.76 -2.90 -12.28
C THR A 96 -8.24 -2.61 -12.08
N ILE A 97 -8.93 -2.03 -13.08
CA ILE A 97 -10.39 -1.83 -13.02
C ILE A 97 -11.11 -3.18 -12.93
N ALA A 98 -10.72 -4.18 -13.73
CA ALA A 98 -11.30 -5.52 -13.66
C ALA A 98 -11.05 -6.18 -12.28
N VAL A 99 -9.81 -6.08 -11.78
CA VAL A 99 -9.46 -6.54 -10.43
C VAL A 99 -10.31 -5.83 -9.38
N TYR A 100 -10.50 -4.52 -9.48
CA TYR A 100 -11.30 -3.72 -8.54
C TYR A 100 -12.69 -4.32 -8.31
N PHE A 101 -13.41 -4.67 -9.38
CA PHE A 101 -14.76 -5.24 -9.26
C PHE A 101 -14.75 -6.62 -8.59
N ILE A 102 -13.72 -7.43 -8.83
CA ILE A 102 -13.54 -8.70 -8.13
C ILE A 102 -13.30 -8.44 -6.63
N LEU A 103 -12.44 -7.49 -6.30
CA LEU A 103 -12.13 -7.11 -4.91
C LEU A 103 -13.36 -6.53 -4.18
N ALA A 104 -14.19 -5.74 -4.88
CA ALA A 104 -15.44 -5.21 -4.35
C ALA A 104 -16.43 -6.33 -4.02
N LEU A 105 -16.56 -7.34 -4.90
CA LEU A 105 -17.38 -8.54 -4.65
C LEU A 105 -16.87 -9.31 -3.43
N ILE A 106 -15.55 -9.55 -3.35
CA ILE A 106 -14.92 -10.25 -2.21
C ILE A 106 -15.16 -9.49 -0.91
N THR A 107 -15.06 -8.15 -0.93
CA THR A 107 -15.37 -7.31 0.24
C THR A 107 -16.83 -7.47 0.65
N GLY A 108 -17.77 -7.47 -0.30
CA GLY A 108 -19.19 -7.71 -0.05
C GLY A 108 -19.47 -9.07 0.59
N VAL A 109 -18.86 -10.14 0.08
CA VAL A 109 -18.94 -11.49 0.65
C VAL A 109 -18.35 -11.53 2.07
N THR A 110 -17.23 -10.85 2.29
CA THR A 110 -16.58 -10.76 3.61
C THR A 110 -17.49 -10.05 4.61
N VAL A 111 -18.03 -8.88 4.26
CA VAL A 111 -18.98 -8.12 5.08
C VAL A 111 -20.21 -8.96 5.42
N PHE A 112 -20.79 -9.66 4.44
CA PHE A 112 -21.93 -10.54 4.65
C PHE A 112 -21.60 -11.66 5.65
N THR A 113 -20.44 -12.30 5.47
CA THR A 113 -19.99 -13.42 6.32
C THR A 113 -19.74 -12.95 7.75
N LEU A 114 -19.02 -11.84 7.94
CA LEU A 114 -18.77 -11.24 9.25
C LEU A 114 -20.06 -10.96 10.01
N ARG A 115 -21.05 -10.34 9.34
CA ARG A 115 -22.38 -10.09 9.93
C ARG A 115 -23.09 -11.38 10.33
N LYS A 116 -22.98 -12.44 9.54
CA LYS A 116 -23.60 -13.74 9.83
C LYS A 116 -23.01 -14.42 11.07
N ILE A 117 -21.72 -14.22 11.34
CA ILE A 117 -21.04 -14.77 12.53
C ILE A 117 -21.04 -13.78 13.71
N GLY A 118 -21.81 -12.70 13.65
CA GLY A 118 -21.98 -11.74 14.74
C GLY A 118 -20.85 -10.73 14.89
N ILE A 119 -19.91 -10.66 13.93
CA ILE A 119 -18.84 -9.65 13.92
C ILE A 119 -19.33 -8.42 13.15
N GLN A 120 -19.35 -7.26 13.81
CA GLN A 120 -19.71 -6.00 13.16
C GLN A 120 -18.57 -5.51 12.26
N PRO A 121 -18.79 -5.35 10.94
CA PRO A 121 -17.80 -4.80 10.04
C PRO A 121 -17.49 -3.34 10.39
N GLN A 122 -16.21 -2.97 10.38
CA GLN A 122 -15.76 -1.61 10.65
C GLN A 122 -15.16 -1.01 9.38
N GLU A 123 -15.67 0.15 8.98
CA GLU A 123 -15.04 0.94 7.92
C GLU A 123 -13.65 1.41 8.37
N GLN A 124 -12.76 1.63 7.43
CA GLN A 124 -11.48 2.28 7.73
C GLN A 124 -11.73 3.73 8.16
N ILE A 125 -10.94 4.24 9.10
CA ILE A 125 -11.04 5.63 9.60
C ILE A 125 -11.02 6.65 8.44
N ALA A 126 -10.17 6.42 7.43
CA ALA A 126 -10.11 7.28 6.25
C ALA A 126 -11.44 7.33 5.47
N VAL A 127 -12.12 6.19 5.34
CA VAL A 127 -13.44 6.10 4.66
C VAL A 127 -14.51 6.82 5.48
N GLU A 128 -14.51 6.63 6.80
CA GLU A 128 -15.44 7.31 7.71
C GLU A 128 -15.29 8.84 7.61
N ILE A 129 -14.05 9.35 7.64
CA ILE A 129 -13.79 10.80 7.52
C ILE A 129 -14.17 11.31 6.12
N LEU A 130 -13.91 10.56 5.05
CA LEU A 130 -14.31 10.97 3.70
C LEU A 130 -15.83 11.03 3.55
N ARG A 131 -16.57 10.13 4.21
CA ARG A 131 -18.03 10.07 4.15
C ARG A 131 -18.71 11.14 5.01
N ASN A 132 -18.18 11.41 6.19
CA ASN A 132 -18.85 12.23 7.21
C ASN A 132 -18.14 13.56 7.50
N GLY A 133 -16.93 13.77 6.97
CA GLY A 133 -16.11 14.96 7.21
C GLY A 133 -16.43 16.14 6.30
N SER A 134 -15.69 17.24 6.50
CA SER A 134 -15.84 18.45 5.68
C SER A 134 -15.13 18.34 4.32
N PRO A 135 -15.55 19.11 3.30
CA PRO A 135 -14.87 19.16 2.00
C PRO A 135 -13.38 19.57 2.12
N LEU A 136 -13.04 20.39 3.10
CA LEU A 136 -11.64 20.77 3.37
C LEU A 136 -10.81 19.56 3.81
N LEU A 137 -11.33 18.72 4.72
CA LEU A 137 -10.64 17.50 5.17
C LEU A 137 -10.50 16.49 4.03
N ALA A 138 -11.53 16.35 3.20
CA ALA A 138 -11.46 15.56 1.98
C ALA A 138 -10.34 16.04 1.05
N GLY A 139 -10.21 17.36 0.84
CA GLY A 139 -9.14 17.96 0.04
C GLY A 139 -7.72 17.64 0.55
N ILE A 140 -7.57 17.38 1.86
CA ILE A 140 -6.29 16.96 2.47
C ILE A 140 -6.08 15.44 2.36
N LEU A 141 -7.10 14.63 2.66
CA LEU A 141 -6.97 13.18 2.73
C LEU A 141 -6.90 12.50 1.36
N ILE A 142 -7.54 13.07 0.34
CA ILE A 142 -7.55 12.46 -1.01
C ILE A 142 -6.13 12.39 -1.59
N PRO A 143 -5.31 13.47 -1.63
CA PRO A 143 -3.92 13.38 -2.09
C PRO A 143 -3.06 12.43 -1.24
N VAL A 144 -3.28 12.39 0.07
CA VAL A 144 -2.56 11.46 0.96
C VAL A 144 -2.88 10.01 0.58
N THR A 145 -4.14 9.70 0.32
CA THR A 145 -4.60 8.34 0.00
C THR A 145 -4.29 7.93 -1.43
N VAL A 146 -4.41 8.83 -2.41
CA VAL A 146 -4.27 8.52 -3.84
C VAL A 146 -2.83 8.63 -4.33
N ILE A 147 -1.99 9.45 -3.68
CA ILE A 147 -0.64 9.74 -4.15
C ILE A 147 0.39 9.30 -3.12
N LEU A 148 0.35 9.87 -1.91
CA LEU A 148 1.40 9.65 -0.92
C LEU A 148 1.45 8.19 -0.44
N ALA A 149 0.29 7.61 -0.15
CA ALA A 149 0.18 6.22 0.29
C ALA A 149 0.69 5.24 -0.77
N PRO A 150 0.24 5.26 -2.04
CA PRO A 150 0.83 4.43 -3.09
C PRO A 150 2.35 4.61 -3.24
N ILE A 151 2.88 5.83 -3.16
CA ILE A 151 4.34 6.02 -3.26
C ILE A 151 5.07 5.33 -2.10
N GLY A 152 4.65 5.60 -0.86
CA GLY A 152 5.29 5.02 0.33
C GLY A 152 5.12 3.51 0.39
N GLU A 153 3.91 3.03 0.22
CA GLU A 153 3.59 1.61 0.33
C GLU A 153 4.20 0.79 -0.79
N GLU A 154 4.22 1.25 -2.04
CA GLU A 154 4.89 0.49 -3.11
C GLU A 154 6.41 0.42 -2.89
N LEU A 155 7.05 1.49 -2.41
CA LEU A 155 8.46 1.44 -2.01
C LEU A 155 8.70 0.41 -0.89
N CYS A 156 7.91 0.48 0.19
CA CYS A 156 8.05 -0.44 1.33
C CYS A 156 7.77 -1.89 0.92
N PHE A 157 6.63 -2.16 0.30
CA PHE A 157 6.17 -3.52 0.05
C PHE A 157 6.76 -4.14 -1.22
N ARG A 158 6.90 -3.40 -2.32
CA ARG A 158 7.34 -3.99 -3.61
C ARG A 158 8.85 -3.90 -3.76
N TYR A 159 9.41 -2.71 -3.53
CA TYR A 159 10.84 -2.54 -3.66
C TYR A 159 11.64 -3.16 -2.50
N ALA A 160 11.27 -2.92 -1.23
CA ALA A 160 12.03 -3.47 -0.11
C ALA A 160 11.63 -4.90 0.25
N ILE A 161 10.36 -5.15 0.59
CA ILE A 161 9.91 -6.45 1.10
C ILE A 161 9.88 -7.52 0.00
N TYR A 162 9.08 -7.33 -1.05
CA TYR A 162 8.89 -8.32 -2.11
C TYR A 162 10.21 -8.66 -2.80
N ARG A 163 10.99 -7.65 -3.23
CA ARG A 163 12.27 -7.89 -3.93
C ARG A 163 13.26 -8.67 -3.07
N LYS A 164 13.38 -8.36 -1.77
CA LYS A 164 14.24 -9.14 -0.86
C LYS A 164 13.74 -10.57 -0.73
N MET A 165 12.45 -10.78 -0.54
CA MET A 165 11.86 -12.12 -0.42
C MET A 165 12.00 -12.92 -1.72
N GLU A 166 11.84 -12.29 -2.88
CA GLU A 166 11.94 -12.93 -4.19
C GLU A 166 13.34 -13.51 -4.42
N LEU A 167 14.39 -12.81 -3.98
CA LEU A 167 15.77 -13.29 -4.07
C LEU A 167 16.02 -14.58 -3.24
N HIS A 168 15.26 -14.80 -2.16
CA HIS A 168 15.49 -15.91 -1.23
C HIS A 168 14.55 -17.09 -1.46
N TRP A 169 13.28 -16.82 -1.77
CA TRP A 169 12.22 -17.84 -1.83
C TRP A 169 11.54 -17.96 -3.20
N GLY A 170 11.92 -17.11 -4.17
CA GLY A 170 11.27 -17.04 -5.47
C GLY A 170 9.98 -16.22 -5.44
N SER A 171 9.51 -15.88 -6.63
CA SER A 171 8.49 -14.84 -6.81
C SER A 171 7.11 -15.20 -6.27
N PHE A 172 6.73 -16.49 -6.29
CA PHE A 172 5.42 -16.92 -5.81
C PHE A 172 5.31 -16.78 -4.29
N GLN A 173 6.29 -17.33 -3.57
CA GLN A 173 6.38 -17.23 -2.11
C GLN A 173 6.54 -15.78 -1.67
N ALA A 174 7.36 -14.99 -2.38
CA ALA A 174 7.51 -13.56 -2.13
C ALA A 174 6.19 -12.80 -2.26
N ALA A 175 5.43 -13.04 -3.35
CA ALA A 175 4.14 -12.41 -3.54
C ALA A 175 3.15 -12.76 -2.42
N LEU A 176 3.05 -14.05 -2.04
CA LEU A 176 2.16 -14.49 -0.96
C LEU A 176 2.50 -13.84 0.39
N LEU A 177 3.79 -13.83 0.76
CA LEU A 177 4.23 -13.27 2.04
C LEU A 177 4.09 -11.75 2.06
N THR A 178 4.48 -11.05 0.98
CA THR A 178 4.25 -9.61 0.88
C THR A 178 2.77 -9.27 0.94
N ALA A 179 1.90 -10.04 0.28
CA ALA A 179 0.47 -9.83 0.32
C ALA A 179 -0.12 -10.03 1.71
N LEU A 180 0.35 -11.04 2.44
CA LEU A 180 -0.07 -11.30 3.81
C LEU A 180 0.32 -10.15 4.75
N ILE A 181 1.58 -9.70 4.67
CA ILE A 181 2.07 -8.58 5.50
C ILE A 181 1.33 -7.29 5.15
N PHE A 182 1.11 -7.01 3.85
CA PHE A 182 0.36 -5.84 3.38
C PHE A 182 -1.06 -5.82 3.94
N ALA A 183 -1.82 -6.90 3.79
CA ALA A 183 -3.19 -6.99 4.30
C ALA A 183 -3.26 -6.90 5.82
N ALA A 184 -2.33 -7.56 6.54
CA ALA A 184 -2.27 -7.53 7.99
C ALA A 184 -1.94 -6.14 8.54
N ALA A 185 -1.06 -5.38 7.88
CA ALA A 185 -0.66 -4.03 8.27
C ALA A 185 -1.84 -3.03 8.31
N HIS A 186 -2.94 -3.33 7.62
CA HIS A 186 -4.14 -2.49 7.62
C HIS A 186 -5.08 -2.75 8.81
N LEU A 187 -4.84 -3.81 9.61
CA LEU A 187 -5.57 -4.12 10.85
C LEU A 187 -7.11 -4.09 10.72
N ASN A 188 -7.63 -4.47 9.55
CA ASN A 188 -9.06 -4.42 9.26
C ASN A 188 -9.54 -5.72 8.62
N LEU A 189 -10.28 -6.52 9.39
CA LEU A 189 -10.81 -7.82 8.95
C LEU A 189 -11.79 -7.71 7.77
N GLN A 190 -12.54 -6.61 7.66
CA GLN A 190 -13.52 -6.42 6.59
C GLN A 190 -12.86 -6.34 5.21
N VAL A 191 -11.71 -5.67 5.10
CA VAL A 191 -11.02 -5.49 3.81
C VAL A 191 -9.81 -6.42 3.62
N PHE A 192 -9.40 -7.15 4.66
CA PHE A 192 -8.21 -8.00 4.63
C PHE A 192 -8.14 -8.92 3.40
N PRO A 193 -9.19 -9.70 3.03
CA PRO A 193 -9.11 -10.58 1.86
C PRO A 193 -8.94 -9.81 0.54
N ALA A 194 -9.58 -8.64 0.43
CA ALA A 194 -9.48 -7.80 -0.75
C ALA A 194 -8.08 -7.18 -0.88
N LEU A 195 -7.50 -6.69 0.23
CA LEU A 195 -6.15 -6.12 0.24
C LEU A 195 -5.06 -7.16 0.01
N PHE A 196 -5.27 -8.39 0.49
CA PHE A 196 -4.38 -9.52 0.18
C PHE A 196 -4.33 -9.76 -1.33
N LEU A 197 -5.49 -9.85 -1.98
CA LEU A 197 -5.58 -10.05 -3.44
C LEU A 197 -5.06 -8.84 -4.24
N LEU A 198 -5.34 -7.62 -3.78
CA LEU A 198 -4.76 -6.40 -4.37
C LEU A 198 -3.23 -6.45 -4.33
N SER A 199 -2.66 -6.88 -3.21
CA SER A 199 -1.21 -6.94 -3.07
C SER A 199 -0.59 -7.99 -3.98
N LEU A 200 -1.23 -9.16 -4.14
CA LEU A 200 -0.83 -10.15 -5.14
C LEU A 200 -0.85 -9.59 -6.56
N TRP A 201 -1.91 -8.87 -6.92
CA TRP A 201 -2.04 -8.20 -8.21
C TRP A 201 -0.89 -7.22 -8.46
N LEU A 202 -0.62 -6.34 -7.49
CA LEU A 202 0.43 -5.34 -7.59
C LEU A 202 1.83 -5.96 -7.63
N SER A 203 2.08 -7.05 -6.89
CA SER A 203 3.33 -7.82 -7.00
C SER A 203 3.49 -8.47 -8.38
N ALA A 204 2.42 -9.04 -8.94
CA ALA A 204 2.44 -9.59 -10.30
C ALA A 204 2.69 -8.52 -11.36
N LEU A 205 2.06 -7.35 -11.21
CA LEU A 205 2.25 -6.19 -12.07
C LEU A 205 3.69 -5.68 -12.02
N TYR A 206 4.21 -5.41 -10.81
CA TYR A 206 5.59 -4.97 -10.61
C TYR A 206 6.60 -5.96 -11.20
N ARG A 207 6.41 -7.27 -10.99
CA ARG A 207 7.29 -8.30 -11.55
C ARG A 207 7.27 -8.31 -13.08
N LYS A 208 6.09 -8.15 -13.68
CA LYS A 208 5.93 -8.20 -15.15
C LYS A 208 6.57 -6.98 -15.82
N THR A 209 6.36 -5.79 -15.27
CA THR A 209 6.83 -4.53 -15.86
C THR A 209 8.25 -4.16 -15.42
N ALA A 210 8.72 -4.72 -14.30
CA ALA A 210 9.89 -4.29 -13.56
C ALA A 210 9.87 -2.77 -13.26
N SER A 211 8.68 -2.18 -13.18
CA SER A 211 8.44 -0.75 -12.98
C SER A 211 7.66 -0.55 -11.69
N LEU A 212 8.28 0.12 -10.72
CA LEU A 212 7.58 0.50 -9.49
C LEU A 212 6.46 1.52 -9.75
N PRO A 213 6.63 2.52 -10.65
CA PRO A 213 5.55 3.41 -11.06
C PRO A 213 4.31 2.68 -11.61
N ALA A 214 4.47 1.56 -12.32
CA ALA A 214 3.32 0.77 -12.78
C ALA A 214 2.45 0.29 -11.61
N ALA A 215 3.06 -0.21 -10.54
CA ALA A 215 2.36 -0.61 -9.32
C ALA A 215 1.77 0.61 -8.58
N MET A 216 2.51 1.73 -8.48
CA MET A 216 2.01 2.97 -7.87
C MET A 216 0.77 3.49 -8.60
N MET A 217 0.76 3.46 -9.94
CA MET A 217 -0.37 3.90 -10.76
C MET A 217 -1.58 2.99 -10.59
N ALA A 218 -1.39 1.66 -10.59
CA ALA A 218 -2.47 0.72 -10.33
C ALA A 218 -3.05 0.88 -8.91
N HIS A 219 -2.21 1.05 -7.90
CA HIS A 219 -2.66 1.28 -6.54
C HIS A 219 -3.40 2.63 -6.41
N ALA A 220 -2.85 3.71 -6.96
CA ALA A 220 -3.52 5.01 -7.02
C ALA A 220 -4.87 4.94 -7.73
N LEU A 221 -4.98 4.18 -8.82
CA LEU A 221 -6.23 3.95 -9.54
C LEU A 221 -7.25 3.19 -8.67
N PHE A 222 -6.83 2.13 -7.97
CA PHE A 222 -7.67 1.41 -7.01
C PHE A 222 -8.23 2.35 -5.92
N ASN A 223 -7.37 3.20 -5.35
CA ASN A 223 -7.78 4.17 -4.32
C ASN A 223 -8.72 5.24 -4.89
N THR A 224 -8.44 5.72 -6.11
CA THR A 224 -9.27 6.71 -6.80
C THR A 224 -10.67 6.15 -7.07
N ILE A 225 -10.79 4.94 -7.61
CA ILE A 225 -12.09 4.31 -7.86
C ILE A 225 -12.86 4.15 -6.55
N THR A 226 -12.20 3.71 -5.47
CA THR A 226 -12.82 3.60 -4.14
C THR A 226 -13.41 4.92 -3.67
N ILE A 227 -12.63 6.00 -3.73
CA ILE A 227 -13.06 7.33 -3.31
C ILE A 227 -14.23 7.83 -4.17
N LEU A 228 -14.15 7.67 -5.49
CA LEU A 228 -15.23 8.06 -6.41
C LEU A 228 -16.53 7.32 -6.09
N LEU A 229 -16.47 6.01 -5.81
CA LEU A 229 -17.66 5.23 -5.47
C LEU A 229 -18.22 5.60 -4.08
N ILE A 230 -17.37 5.99 -3.12
CA ILE A 230 -17.84 6.52 -1.83
C ILE A 230 -18.69 7.77 -2.07
N TYR A 231 -18.18 8.76 -2.82
CA TYR A 231 -18.94 9.99 -3.10
C TYR A 231 -20.18 9.74 -3.95
N LEU A 232 -20.11 8.87 -4.95
CA LEU A 232 -21.27 8.48 -5.74
C LEU A 232 -22.35 7.83 -4.85
N SER A 233 -21.96 6.98 -3.90
CA SER A 233 -22.89 6.36 -2.95
C SER A 233 -23.59 7.35 -2.02
N MET A 234 -22.99 8.52 -1.79
CA MET A 234 -23.56 9.59 -0.97
C MET A 234 -24.52 10.45 -1.79
N ALA A 235 -24.22 10.68 -3.07
CA ALA A 235 -25.06 11.51 -3.95
C ALA A 235 -26.38 10.83 -4.36
N ILE A 236 -26.46 9.49 -4.27
CA ILE A 236 -27.65 8.70 -4.64
C ILE A 236 -28.59 8.48 -3.43
N LYS A 237 -28.17 8.86 -2.22
CA LYS A 237 -29.00 8.83 -1.00
C LYS A 237 -29.73 10.14 -0.80
#